data_AF-A0A0M8ZXZ0-F1
#
_entry.id   AF-A0A0M8ZXZ0-F1
#
_cell.length_a   1.000
_cell.length_b   1.000
_cell.length_c   1.000
_cell.angle_alpha   90.00
_cell.angle_beta   90.00
_cell.angle_gamma   90.00
#
_symmetry.space_group_name_H-M   'P 1'
#
loop_
_entity.id
_entity.type
_entity.pdbx_description
1 polymer ?
#
loop_
_entity_poly.entity_id
_entity_poly.type
_entity_poly.pdbx_seq_one_letter_code
_entity_poly.pdbx_strand_id
1 'polypeptide(L)'
;MSVSGIHYKKQVSTLKEKLTQDQELINPCFQESNISARCIEKNRYDYSKCSIEFENYKLCKKVWRKIIYNRKMKDIKPHIPLPEEREKIKQEYFQSKQK
;
A
#
# COMPACT_ATOMS: atom_id res chain seq x y z
N MET A 1 -16.91 38.29 1.14
CA MET A 1 -16.66 36.86 1.48
C MET A 1 -15.39 36.82 2.32
N SER A 2 -15.44 36.29 3.55
CA SER A 2 -14.34 36.35 4.51
C SER A 2 -13.16 35.44 4.11
N VAL A 3 -11.93 35.95 4.28
CA VAL A 3 -10.66 35.25 3.95
C VAL A 3 -10.56 33.89 4.65
N SER A 4 -11.16 33.76 5.84
CA SER A 4 -11.27 32.52 6.61
C SER A 4 -11.98 31.38 5.86
N GLY A 5 -12.99 31.71 5.03
CA GLY A 5 -13.73 30.72 4.25
C GLY A 5 -12.96 30.17 3.03
N ILE A 6 -11.99 30.94 2.52
CA ILE A 6 -11.15 30.52 1.38
C ILE A 6 -10.05 29.55 1.86
N HIS A 7 -9.43 29.82 3.01
CA HIS A 7 -8.45 28.92 3.62
C HIS A 7 -9.06 27.57 4.01
N TYR A 8 -10.27 27.58 4.58
CA TYR A 8 -10.99 26.36 4.93
C TYR A 8 -11.31 25.50 3.70
N LYS A 9 -11.82 26.10 2.61
CA LYS A 9 -12.10 25.38 1.36
C LYS A 9 -10.85 24.76 0.73
N LYS A 10 -9.71 25.45 0.77
CA LYS A 10 -8.42 24.95 0.26
C LYS A 10 -7.86 23.80 1.10
N GLN A 11 -8.06 23.82 2.42
CA GLN A 11 -7.74 22.68 3.29
C GLN A 11 -8.62 21.47 2.98
N VAL A 12 -9.93 21.67 2.79
CA VAL A 12 -10.86 20.57 2.47
C VAL A 12 -10.57 19.94 1.10
N SER A 13 -10.25 20.72 0.08
CA SER A 13 -9.91 20.17 -1.26
C SER A 13 -8.63 19.35 -1.23
N THR A 14 -7.58 19.86 -0.57
CA THR A 14 -6.29 19.15 -0.42
C THR A 14 -6.41 17.89 0.46
N LEU A 15 -7.31 17.89 1.45
CA LEU A 15 -7.64 16.69 2.22
C LEU A 15 -8.39 15.67 1.36
N LYS A 16 -9.34 16.12 0.53
CA LYS A 16 -10.12 15.26 -0.38
C LYS A 16 -9.23 14.61 -1.44
N GLU A 17 -8.28 15.35 -2.02
CA GLU A 17 -7.26 14.84 -2.96
C GLU A 17 -6.30 13.83 -2.30
N LYS A 18 -5.89 14.09 -1.05
CA LYS A 18 -5.11 13.12 -0.25
C LYS A 18 -5.91 11.84 0.09
N LEU A 19 -7.22 11.96 0.27
CA LEU A 19 -8.15 10.84 0.51
C LEU A 19 -8.51 10.06 -0.77
N THR A 20 -8.38 10.67 -1.95
CA THR A 20 -8.71 10.06 -3.27
C THR A 20 -7.50 9.54 -4.02
N GLN A 21 -6.31 9.54 -3.39
CA GLN A 21 -5.16 8.92 -4.03
C GLN A 21 -5.40 7.40 -4.12
N ASP A 22 -5.41 6.89 -5.36
CA ASP A 22 -5.70 5.49 -5.66
C ASP A 22 -4.81 4.58 -4.82
N GLN A 23 -5.44 3.80 -3.93
CA GLN A 23 -4.75 2.90 -3.01
C GLN A 23 -3.94 1.86 -3.78
N GLU A 24 -4.35 1.50 -5.01
CA GLU A 24 -3.57 0.61 -5.87
C GLU A 24 -2.25 1.25 -6.28
N LEU A 25 -2.18 2.57 -6.44
CA LEU A 25 -0.93 3.27 -6.81
C LEU A 25 0.02 3.43 -5.63
N ILE A 26 -0.48 3.69 -4.43
CA ILE A 26 0.37 4.02 -3.27
C ILE A 26 0.62 2.87 -2.31
N ASN A 27 -0.26 1.87 -2.26
CA ASN A 27 -0.16 0.74 -1.37
C ASN A 27 0.14 -0.53 -2.17
N PRO A 28 1.41 -0.98 -2.20
CA PRO A 28 1.78 -2.19 -2.93
C PRO A 28 1.24 -3.49 -2.30
N CYS A 29 0.58 -3.39 -1.14
CA CYS A 29 -0.11 -4.48 -0.45
C CYS A 29 -1.64 -4.26 -0.37
N PHE A 30 -2.20 -3.47 -1.29
CA PHE A 30 -3.63 -3.17 -1.30
C PHE A 30 -4.50 -4.43 -1.43
N GLN A 31 -4.09 -5.37 -2.29
CA GLN A 31 -4.81 -6.63 -2.50
C GLN A 31 -4.86 -7.48 -1.21
N GLU A 32 -3.72 -7.67 -0.54
CA GLU A 32 -3.64 -8.41 0.71
C GLU A 32 -4.43 -7.71 1.84
N SER A 33 -4.40 -6.38 1.86
CA SER A 33 -5.23 -5.58 2.77
C SER A 33 -6.72 -5.86 2.56
N ASN A 34 -7.19 -5.84 1.30
CA ASN A 34 -8.59 -6.13 0.96
C ASN A 34 -8.99 -7.56 1.30
N ILE A 35 -8.11 -8.54 1.07
CA ILE A 35 -8.36 -9.94 1.43
C ILE A 35 -8.55 -10.07 2.95
N SER A 36 -7.66 -9.45 3.74
CA SER A 36 -7.76 -9.48 5.21
C SER A 36 -9.03 -8.80 5.72
N ALA A 37 -9.40 -7.64 5.16
CA ALA A 37 -10.63 -6.94 5.50
C ALA A 37 -11.88 -7.79 5.19
N ARG A 38 -11.94 -8.39 4.00
CA ARG A 38 -13.03 -9.29 3.60
C ARG A 38 -13.13 -10.53 4.50
N CYS A 39 -12.01 -11.06 4.97
CA CYS A 39 -12.03 -12.19 5.90
C CYS A 39 -12.70 -11.80 7.22
N ILE A 40 -12.35 -10.65 7.79
CA ILE A 40 -12.94 -10.13 9.03
C ILE A 40 -14.46 -9.95 8.86
N GLU A 41 -14.88 -9.31 7.77
CA GLU A 41 -16.31 -9.07 7.47
C GLU A 41 -17.09 -10.39 7.40
N LYS A 42 -16.55 -11.40 6.70
CA LYS A 42 -17.18 -12.73 6.59
C LYS A 42 -17.26 -13.47 7.93
N ASN A 43 -16.29 -13.25 8.80
CA ASN A 43 -16.16 -13.95 10.08
C ASN A 43 -16.75 -13.17 11.26
N ARG A 44 -17.63 -12.19 11.02
CA ARG A 44 -18.26 -11.35 12.06
C ARG A 44 -17.22 -10.71 12.99
N TYR A 45 -16.12 -10.23 12.42
CA TYR A 45 -15.02 -9.60 13.13
C TYR A 45 -14.23 -10.53 14.07
N ASP A 46 -14.31 -11.84 13.87
CA ASP A 46 -13.43 -12.80 14.54
C ASP A 46 -12.04 -12.82 13.87
N TYR A 47 -11.11 -12.05 14.43
CA TYR A 47 -9.73 -11.92 13.94
C TYR A 47 -8.95 -13.24 13.99
N SER A 48 -9.30 -14.17 14.88
CA SER A 48 -8.56 -15.43 15.04
C SER A 48 -8.65 -16.31 13.79
N LYS A 49 -9.78 -16.20 13.07
CA LYS A 49 -10.06 -16.94 11.83
C LYS A 49 -9.35 -16.41 10.60
N CYS A 50 -8.73 -15.24 10.69
CA CYS A 50 -8.09 -14.53 9.58
C CYS A 50 -6.57 -14.40 9.74
N SER A 51 -5.97 -15.26 10.56
CA SER A 51 -4.54 -15.21 10.89
C SER A 51 -3.65 -15.33 9.64
N ILE A 52 -4.02 -16.21 8.70
CA ILE A 52 -3.27 -16.43 7.46
C ILE A 52 -3.26 -15.17 6.58
N GLU A 53 -4.41 -14.52 6.42
CA GLU A 53 -4.57 -13.29 5.64
C GLU A 53 -3.74 -12.16 6.25
N PHE A 54 -3.70 -12.06 7.58
CA PHE A 54 -2.85 -11.10 8.26
C PHE A 54 -1.36 -11.39 8.10
N GLU A 55 -0.95 -12.66 8.17
CA GLU A 55 0.45 -13.04 7.92
C GLU A 55 0.86 -12.74 6.47
N ASN A 56 -0.01 -13.00 5.49
CA ASN A 56 0.21 -12.63 4.10
C ASN A 56 0.38 -11.11 3.94
N TYR A 57 -0.48 -10.32 4.58
CA TYR A 57 -0.38 -8.85 4.57
C TYR A 57 0.94 -8.37 5.24
N LYS A 58 1.32 -8.96 6.37
CA LYS A 58 2.60 -8.64 7.05
C LYS A 58 3.81 -8.99 6.18
N LEU A 59 3.80 -10.15 5.53
CA LEU A 59 4.85 -10.60 4.64
C LEU A 59 4.98 -9.65 3.44
N CYS A 60 3.85 -9.28 2.82
CA CYS A 60 3.82 -8.30 1.73
C CYS A 60 4.53 -7.01 2.14
N LYS A 61 4.18 -6.43 3.29
CA LYS A 61 4.83 -5.20 3.78
C LYS A 61 6.33 -5.39 4.00
N LYS A 62 6.75 -6.55 4.53
CA LYS A 62 8.17 -6.84 4.78
C LYS A 62 8.97 -6.90 3.48
N VAL A 63 8.43 -7.54 2.45
CA VAL A 63 9.06 -7.62 1.12
C VAL A 63 9.16 -6.22 0.49
N TRP A 64 8.05 -5.48 0.45
CA TRP A 64 8.03 -4.15 -0.17
C TRP A 64 8.89 -3.13 0.56
N ARG A 65 8.98 -3.18 1.89
CA ARG A 65 9.94 -2.35 2.64
C ARG A 65 11.37 -2.55 2.16
N LYS A 66 11.79 -3.79 1.90
CA LYS A 66 13.14 -4.09 1.39
C LYS A 66 13.32 -3.61 -0.05
N ILE A 67 12.33 -3.81 -0.93
CA ILE A 67 12.38 -3.32 -2.31
C ILE A 67 12.47 -1.80 -2.35
N ILE A 68 11.61 -1.09 -1.61
CA ILE A 68 11.60 0.37 -1.52
C ILE A 68 12.93 0.87 -0.95
N TYR A 69 13.45 0.23 0.10
CA TYR A 69 14.76 0.56 0.64
C TYR A 69 15.88 0.42 -0.40
N ASN A 70 15.91 -0.70 -1.13
CA ASN A 70 16.89 -0.90 -2.20
C ASN A 70 16.75 0.12 -3.34
N ARG A 71 15.53 0.50 -3.71
CA ARG A 71 15.28 1.54 -4.71
C ARG A 71 15.75 2.91 -4.23
N LYS A 72 15.53 3.24 -2.95
CA LYS A 72 16.04 4.48 -2.33
C LYS A 72 17.57 4.52 -2.35
N MET A 73 18.23 3.41 -1.99
CA MET A 73 19.70 3.32 -2.01
C MET A 73 20.30 3.44 -3.41
N LYS A 74 19.51 3.17 -4.45
CA LYS A 74 19.91 3.29 -5.86
C LYS A 74 19.39 4.59 -6.52
N ASP A 75 18.79 5.50 -5.75
CA ASP A 75 18.14 6.72 -6.23
C ASP A 75 17.10 6.53 -7.36
N ILE A 76 16.45 5.35 -7.38
CA ILE A 76 15.42 5.03 -8.37
C ILE A 76 14.08 5.64 -7.93
N LYS A 77 13.53 6.52 -8.79
CA LYS A 77 12.20 7.12 -8.62
C LYS A 77 11.23 6.58 -9.69
N PRO A 78 9.94 6.36 -9.35
CA PRO A 78 9.34 6.53 -8.03
C PRO A 78 9.82 5.45 -7.03
N HIS A 79 9.97 5.81 -5.76
CA HIS A 79 10.46 4.86 -4.74
C HIS A 79 9.50 3.69 -4.51
N ILE A 80 8.20 3.94 -4.65
CA ILE A 80 7.16 2.93 -4.71
C ILE A 80 6.94 2.61 -6.19
N PRO A 81 7.15 1.36 -6.64
CA PRO A 81 6.94 1.00 -8.05
C PRO A 81 5.48 1.12 -8.47
N LEU A 82 5.29 1.44 -9.75
CA LEU A 82 3.98 1.49 -10.40
C LEU A 82 3.38 0.07 -10.49
N PRO A 83 2.05 -0.09 -10.46
CA PRO A 83 1.39 -1.40 -10.44
C PRO A 83 1.90 -2.39 -11.51
N GLU A 84 2.09 -1.92 -12.74
CA GLU A 84 2.56 -2.72 -13.88
C GLU A 84 3.96 -3.31 -13.67
N GLU A 85 4.82 -2.60 -12.94
CA GLU A 85 6.20 -3.04 -12.67
C GLU A 85 6.28 -3.99 -11.47
N ARG A 86 5.24 -4.01 -10.62
CA ARG A 86 5.31 -4.71 -9.33
C ARG A 86 5.47 -6.21 -9.49
N GLU A 87 4.80 -6.81 -10.47
CA GLU A 87 4.89 -8.25 -10.69
C GLU A 87 6.30 -8.68 -11.08
N LYS A 88 6.92 -7.96 -12.02
CA LYS A 88 8.31 -8.19 -12.45
C LYS A 88 9.28 -8.03 -11.27
N ILE A 89 9.17 -6.95 -10.52
CA ILE A 89 10.05 -6.69 -9.37
C ILE A 89 9.86 -7.74 -8.26
N LYS A 90 8.62 -8.20 -8.01
CA LYS A 90 8.37 -9.30 -7.08
C LYS A 90 9.10 -10.57 -7.54
N GLN A 91 8.95 -10.95 -8.81
CA GLN A 91 9.60 -12.13 -9.39
C GLN A 91 11.13 -12.04 -9.27
N GLU A 92 11.73 -10.92 -9.67
CA GLU A 92 13.17 -10.67 -9.54
C GLU A 92 13.63 -10.75 -8.07
N TYR A 93 12.86 -10.17 -7.15
CA TYR A 93 13.16 -10.23 -5.72
C TYR A 93 13.20 -11.67 -5.21
N PHE A 94 12.21 -12.50 -5.58
CA PHE A 94 12.18 -13.90 -5.18
C PHE A 94 13.32 -14.72 -5.80
N GLN A 95 13.66 -14.50 -7.07
CA GLN A 95 14.79 -15.14 -7.72
C GLN A 95 16.12 -14.78 -7.04
N SER A 96 16.31 -13.51 -6.65
CA SER A 96 17.51 -13.05 -5.94
C SER A 96 17.69 -13.64 -4.53
N LYS A 97 16.66 -14.30 -3.99
CA LYS A 97 16.67 -14.93 -2.67
C LYS A 97 16.76 -16.45 -2.70
N GLN A 98 16.66 -17.07 -3.89
CA GLN A 98 16.82 -18.51 -4.09
C GLN A 98 18.27 -18.91 -4.45
N LYS A 99 19.14 -17.92 -4.70
CA LYS A 99 20.59 -18.09 -4.73
C LYS A 99 21.18 -17.79 -3.36
#